data_AF-A0A9P0D6I1-F1
#
_entry.id   AF-A0A9P0D6I1-F1
#
_cell.length_a   1.000
_cell.length_b   1.000
_cell.length_c   1.000
_cell.angle_alpha   90.00
_cell.angle_beta   90.00
_cell.angle_gamma   90.00
#
_symmetry.space_group_name_H-M   'P 1'
#
loop_
_entity.id
_entity.type
_entity.pdbx_description
1 polymer ?
#
loop_
_entity_poly.entity_id
_entity_poly.type
_entity_poly.pdbx_seq_one_letter_code
_entity_poly.pdbx_strand_id
1 'polypeptide(L)'
;MKKILNETYENVSVLTILETELLEVSAFRNMKKLAQIEIEGINVTFLRTGIFRNVPELKSIKKSNISNIENDPFYDVPNLKSLLLSSNKLIWISADNLLTFPQKLTQLSLQHNLLTVVTKDTLNKLTNLINLDLSHNTILVIEKKSFDQTPHLWSLDLRYNQLKELDCDMFPTSGKNLFKWYPESQSMVFFLL
;
A
#
# COMPACT_ATOMS: atom_id res chain seq x y z
N MET A 1 -1.69 14.65 22.36
CA MET A 1 -1.98 13.26 21.96
C MET A 1 -3.46 13.00 22.21
N LYS A 2 -4.21 12.69 21.15
CA LYS A 2 -5.67 12.60 21.18
C LYS A 2 -6.09 11.16 21.01
N LYS A 3 -6.80 10.62 22.01
CA LYS A 3 -7.45 9.32 21.93
C LYS A 3 -8.82 9.50 21.27
N ILE A 4 -9.10 8.74 20.22
CA ILE A 4 -10.47 8.62 19.69
C ILE A 4 -11.21 7.66 20.64
N LEU A 5 -12.20 8.18 21.38
CA LEU A 5 -12.95 7.38 22.33
C LEU A 5 -13.86 6.40 21.57
N ASN A 6 -13.52 5.11 21.66
CA ASN A 6 -14.07 4.03 20.82
C ASN A 6 -15.61 3.91 20.92
N GLU A 7 -16.21 4.22 22.08
CA GLU A 7 -17.65 4.09 22.32
C GLU A 7 -18.51 4.95 21.39
N THR A 8 -17.97 6.08 20.88
CA THR A 8 -18.71 6.97 19.98
C THR A 8 -18.65 6.53 18.51
N TYR A 9 -17.70 5.65 18.15
CA TYR A 9 -17.36 5.35 16.76
C TYR A 9 -17.42 3.86 16.39
N GLU A 10 -17.93 2.98 17.27
CA GLU A 10 -17.99 1.53 17.03
C GLU A 10 -18.68 1.12 15.71
N ASN A 11 -19.59 1.98 15.23
CA ASN A 11 -20.35 1.74 14.01
C ASN A 11 -19.88 2.52 12.78
N VAL A 12 -18.80 3.31 12.90
CA VAL A 12 -18.32 4.15 11.80
C VAL A 12 -17.52 3.34 10.80
N SER A 13 -17.91 3.41 9.53
CA SER A 13 -17.24 2.75 8.41
C SER A 13 -16.25 3.65 7.67
N VAL A 14 -16.51 4.95 7.65
CA VAL A 14 -15.63 5.96 7.06
C VAL A 14 -15.38 7.04 8.10
N LEU A 15 -14.11 7.26 8.43
CA LEU A 15 -13.72 8.28 9.39
C LEU A 15 -12.78 9.29 8.72
N THR A 16 -13.18 10.55 8.71
CA THR A 16 -12.28 11.67 8.35
C THR A 16 -11.84 12.36 9.63
N ILE A 17 -10.53 12.52 9.78
CA ILE A 17 -9.91 13.15 10.95
C ILE A 17 -9.25 14.43 10.46
N LEU A 18 -9.59 15.54 11.09
CA LEU A 18 -8.86 16.78 10.94
C LEU A 18 -7.72 16.77 11.97
N GLU A 19 -6.51 16.44 11.51
CA GLU A 19 -5.37 16.19 12.37
C GLU A 19 -4.58 17.48 12.63
N THR A 20 -4.69 18.00 13.85
CA THR A 20 -3.88 19.13 14.34
C THR A 20 -2.72 18.71 15.24
N GLU A 21 -2.67 17.44 15.68
CA GLU A 21 -1.66 16.89 16.61
C GLU A 21 -1.21 15.46 16.22
N LEU A 22 -0.34 14.82 17.01
CA LEU A 22 0.12 13.45 16.73
C LEU A 22 -0.90 12.40 17.20
N LEU A 23 -1.23 11.44 16.34
CA LEU A 23 -2.04 10.26 16.66
C LEU A 23 -1.36 9.35 17.69
N GLU A 24 -2.15 8.85 18.65
CA GLU A 24 -1.71 7.82 19.59
C GLU A 24 -1.60 6.43 18.94
N VAL A 25 -0.74 5.58 19.49
CA VAL A 25 -0.44 4.19 19.05
C VAL A 25 -1.68 3.27 19.03
N SER A 26 -2.81 3.71 19.59
CA SER A 26 -4.05 2.92 19.62
C SER A 26 -5.28 3.74 19.23
N ALA A 27 -5.09 4.80 18.44
CA ALA A 27 -6.16 5.73 18.08
C ALA A 27 -7.38 5.02 17.44
N PHE A 28 -7.18 3.93 16.69
CA PHE A 28 -8.27 3.22 15.99
C PHE A 28 -8.57 1.82 16.55
N ARG A 29 -8.02 1.49 17.72
CA ARG A 29 -8.11 0.13 18.25
C ARG A 29 -9.57 -0.29 18.45
N ASN A 30 -9.90 -1.52 18.02
CA ASN A 30 -11.23 -2.14 18.13
C ASN A 30 -12.35 -1.45 17.33
N MET A 31 -12.04 -0.60 16.35
CA MET A 31 -13.06 -0.03 15.46
C MET A 31 -13.52 -1.05 14.42
N LYS A 32 -14.34 -2.02 14.85
CA LYS A 32 -14.64 -3.24 14.08
C LYS A 32 -15.28 -3.01 12.72
N LYS A 33 -16.01 -1.89 12.53
CA LYS A 33 -16.68 -1.56 11.26
C LYS A 33 -15.89 -0.57 10.38
N LEU A 34 -14.78 -0.04 10.88
CA LEU A 34 -14.01 0.98 10.17
C LEU A 34 -13.34 0.38 8.94
N ALA A 35 -13.72 0.89 7.76
CA ALA A 35 -13.26 0.40 6.47
C ALA A 35 -12.36 1.40 5.75
N GLN A 36 -12.57 2.69 5.96
CA GLN A 36 -11.78 3.75 5.35
C GLN A 36 -11.45 4.83 6.37
N ILE A 37 -10.20 5.30 6.32
CA ILE A 37 -9.73 6.43 7.11
C ILE A 37 -9.16 7.47 6.16
N GLU A 38 -9.53 8.71 6.38
CA GLU A 38 -8.92 9.88 5.76
C GLU A 38 -8.38 10.78 6.88
N ILE A 39 -7.10 11.18 6.78
CA ILE A 39 -6.45 12.00 7.81
C ILE A 39 -6.02 13.30 7.15
N GLU A 40 -6.85 14.33 7.24
CA GLU A 40 -6.56 15.62 6.66
C GLU A 40 -5.85 16.50 7.69
N GLY A 41 -4.59 16.84 7.43
CA GLY A 41 -3.81 17.66 8.34
C GLY A 41 -2.55 18.18 7.67
N ILE A 42 -2.00 19.26 8.23
CA ILE A 42 -0.74 19.84 7.74
C ILE A 42 0.49 19.04 8.20
N ASN A 43 0.33 18.23 9.25
CA ASN A 43 1.42 17.47 9.84
C ASN A 43 1.61 16.12 9.13
N VAL A 44 2.84 15.63 9.20
CA VAL A 44 3.20 14.28 8.74
C VAL A 44 2.59 13.25 9.68
N THR A 45 1.93 12.25 9.11
CA THR A 45 1.39 11.12 9.88
C THR A 45 2.42 10.00 9.96
N PHE A 46 2.62 9.48 11.16
CA PHE A 46 3.43 8.31 11.43
C PHE A 46 2.51 7.15 11.75
N LEU A 47 2.48 6.11 10.90
CA LEU A 47 1.73 4.90 11.22
C LEU A 47 2.57 4.04 12.18
N ARG A 48 2.23 4.14 13.46
CA ARG A 48 2.91 3.41 14.53
C ARG A 48 2.46 1.95 14.63
N THR A 49 3.31 1.09 15.19
CA THR A 49 2.99 -0.33 15.42
C THR A 49 1.66 -0.49 16.16
N GLY A 50 0.74 -1.29 15.63
CA GLY A 50 -0.52 -1.61 16.30
C GLY A 50 -1.60 -0.51 16.34
N ILE A 51 -1.44 0.59 15.58
CA ILE A 51 -2.43 1.67 15.50
C ILE A 51 -3.81 1.20 15.00
N PHE A 52 -3.84 0.13 14.19
CA PHE A 52 -5.06 -0.51 13.67
C PHE A 52 -5.35 -1.88 14.33
N ARG A 53 -4.93 -2.10 15.58
CA ARG A 53 -5.18 -3.38 16.25
C ARG A 53 -6.67 -3.70 16.32
N ASN A 54 -7.04 -4.88 15.80
CA ASN A 54 -8.42 -5.38 15.76
C ASN A 54 -9.38 -4.43 14.98
N VAL A 55 -8.96 -4.00 13.79
CA VAL A 55 -9.76 -3.23 12.83
C VAL A 55 -10.00 -4.07 11.56
N PRO A 56 -10.77 -5.16 11.65
CA PRO A 56 -10.82 -6.21 10.61
C PRO A 56 -11.35 -5.73 9.26
N GLU A 57 -12.19 -4.69 9.21
CA GLU A 57 -12.81 -4.21 7.98
C GLU A 57 -12.00 -3.15 7.23
N LEU A 58 -10.84 -2.72 7.77
CA LEU A 58 -10.03 -1.67 7.17
C LEU A 58 -9.56 -2.09 5.77
N LYS A 59 -9.67 -1.18 4.80
CA LYS A 59 -9.30 -1.40 3.39
C LYS A 59 -8.51 -0.22 2.80
N SER A 60 -8.66 0.96 3.36
CA SER A 60 -8.18 2.18 2.71
C SER A 60 -7.74 3.22 3.73
N ILE A 61 -6.56 3.79 3.52
CA ILE A 61 -6.08 4.98 4.22
C ILE A 61 -5.68 6.01 3.17
N LYS A 62 -6.41 7.12 3.11
CA LYS A 62 -6.25 8.14 2.06
C LYS A 62 -5.81 9.48 2.63
N LYS A 63 -5.06 10.21 1.81
CA LYS A 63 -4.65 11.61 2.02
C LYS A 63 -4.05 11.89 3.40
N SER A 64 -3.33 10.93 3.96
CA SER A 64 -2.90 11.00 5.35
C SER A 64 -1.53 11.65 5.56
N ASN A 65 -0.91 12.23 4.51
CA ASN A 65 0.47 12.76 4.60
C ASN A 65 1.46 11.76 5.24
N ILE A 66 1.25 10.46 5.03
CA ILE A 66 2.10 9.43 5.64
C ILE A 66 3.45 9.44 4.94
N SER A 67 4.51 9.75 5.68
CA SER A 67 5.88 9.63 5.15
C SER A 67 6.67 8.49 5.78
N ASN A 68 6.21 7.96 6.91
CA ASN A 68 6.89 6.90 7.63
C ASN A 68 5.91 5.90 8.24
N ILE A 69 6.26 4.63 8.14
CA ILE A 69 5.49 3.50 8.65
C ILE A 69 6.43 2.68 9.54
N GLU A 70 6.10 2.53 10.82
CA GLU A 70 6.80 1.61 11.74
C GLU A 70 6.48 0.15 11.38
N ASN A 71 7.07 -0.83 12.07
CA ASN A 71 6.77 -2.25 11.79
C ASN A 71 5.36 -2.63 12.27
N ASP A 72 4.62 -3.39 11.47
CA ASP A 72 3.30 -3.93 11.74
C ASP A 72 2.25 -2.89 12.20
N PRO A 73 2.01 -1.79 11.46
CA PRO A 73 0.90 -0.87 11.77
C PRO A 73 -0.46 -1.56 11.62
N PHE A 74 -0.50 -2.57 10.74
CA PHE A 74 -1.63 -3.44 10.41
C PHE A 74 -1.53 -4.79 11.15
N TYR A 75 -0.98 -4.78 12.38
CA TYR A 75 -1.06 -5.94 13.25
C TYR A 75 -2.53 -6.28 13.54
N ASP A 76 -2.92 -7.54 13.32
CA ASP A 76 -4.26 -8.04 13.64
C ASP A 76 -5.41 -7.37 12.84
N VAL A 77 -5.18 -7.14 11.53
CA VAL A 77 -6.25 -6.89 10.53
C VAL A 77 -6.39 -8.07 9.56
N PRO A 78 -6.86 -9.24 10.04
CA PRO A 78 -6.76 -10.51 9.32
C PRO A 78 -7.60 -10.59 8.04
N ASN A 79 -8.47 -9.62 7.74
CA ASN A 79 -9.31 -9.62 6.55
C ASN A 79 -8.91 -8.54 5.53
N LEU A 80 -7.79 -7.85 5.74
CA LEU A 80 -7.27 -6.84 4.82
C LEU A 80 -6.87 -7.49 3.48
N LYS A 81 -7.75 -7.36 2.49
CA LYS A 81 -7.54 -7.87 1.11
C LYS A 81 -7.12 -6.78 0.12
N SER A 82 -7.48 -5.54 0.40
CA SER A 82 -7.15 -4.38 -0.39
C SER A 82 -6.56 -3.36 0.56
N LEU A 83 -5.40 -2.80 0.23
CA LEU A 83 -4.76 -1.74 0.98
C LEU A 83 -4.46 -0.59 0.04
N LEU A 84 -5.22 0.49 0.20
CA LEU A 84 -5.05 1.70 -0.58
C LEU A 84 -4.30 2.73 0.28
N LEU A 85 -3.04 3.01 -0.08
CA LEU A 85 -2.16 4.02 0.52
C LEU A 85 -1.88 5.16 -0.47
N SER A 86 -2.82 5.41 -1.38
CA SER A 86 -2.73 6.44 -2.41
C SER A 86 -2.60 7.85 -1.83
N SER A 87 -1.86 8.72 -2.53
CA SER A 87 -1.73 10.14 -2.18
C SER A 87 -1.13 10.37 -0.79
N ASN A 88 -0.01 9.70 -0.51
CA ASN A 88 0.80 9.88 0.68
C ASN A 88 2.21 10.38 0.28
N LYS A 89 3.17 10.35 1.22
CA LYS A 89 4.54 10.83 1.02
C LYS A 89 5.56 9.70 1.24
N LEU A 90 5.18 8.47 0.93
CA LEU A 90 6.02 7.30 1.13
C LEU A 90 7.19 7.32 0.15
N ILE A 91 8.41 7.26 0.67
CA ILE A 91 9.65 7.17 -0.12
C ILE A 91 10.14 5.73 -0.29
N TRP A 92 9.72 4.85 0.62
CA TRP A 92 10.04 3.43 0.62
C TRP A 92 8.95 2.65 1.37
N ILE A 93 8.82 1.37 1.03
CA ILE A 93 7.96 0.43 1.74
C ILE A 93 8.57 -0.97 1.71
N SER A 94 8.31 -1.75 2.76
CA SER A 94 8.55 -3.20 2.81
C SER A 94 7.24 -3.87 3.20
N ALA A 95 6.81 -4.86 2.41
CA ALA A 95 5.60 -5.61 2.71
C ALA A 95 5.68 -6.35 4.06
N ASP A 96 6.87 -6.82 4.43
CA ASP A 96 7.15 -7.46 5.72
C ASP A 96 7.02 -6.49 6.90
N ASN A 97 7.32 -5.20 6.69
CA ASN A 97 7.13 -4.19 7.73
C ASN A 97 5.67 -3.71 7.78
N LEU A 98 4.93 -3.81 6.69
CA LEU A 98 3.58 -3.28 6.58
C LEU A 98 2.55 -4.25 7.18
N LEU A 99 2.67 -5.53 6.89
CA LEU A 99 1.63 -6.52 7.13
C LEU A 99 2.15 -7.71 7.92
N THR A 100 1.43 -8.09 8.96
CA THR A 100 1.68 -9.36 9.67
C THR A 100 1.24 -10.57 8.82
N PHE A 101 0.25 -10.40 7.94
CA PHE A 101 -0.26 -11.45 7.04
C PHE A 101 -0.29 -10.97 5.57
N PRO A 102 0.88 -10.69 4.97
CA PRO A 102 0.99 -10.12 3.62
C PRO A 102 0.34 -10.99 2.54
N GLN A 103 0.33 -12.31 2.74
CA GLN A 103 -0.26 -13.29 1.83
C GLN A 103 -1.78 -13.16 1.66
N LYS A 104 -2.49 -12.37 2.47
CA LYS A 104 -3.94 -12.14 2.28
C LYS A 104 -4.26 -10.99 1.34
N LEU A 105 -3.27 -10.14 1.06
CA LEU A 105 -3.45 -8.96 0.24
C LEU A 105 -3.54 -9.35 -1.24
N THR A 106 -4.60 -8.87 -1.88
CA THR A 106 -4.87 -9.08 -3.32
C THR A 106 -4.77 -7.78 -4.11
N GLN A 107 -4.91 -6.62 -3.46
CA GLN A 107 -4.82 -5.31 -4.09
C GLN A 107 -3.97 -4.38 -3.23
N LEU A 108 -2.99 -3.73 -3.86
CA LEU A 108 -2.14 -2.72 -3.23
C LEU A 108 -2.08 -1.49 -4.13
N SER A 109 -2.48 -0.33 -3.61
CA SER A 109 -2.34 0.93 -4.31
C SER A 109 -1.39 1.85 -3.55
N LEU A 110 -0.28 2.18 -4.19
CA LEU A 110 0.75 3.10 -3.75
C LEU A 110 0.86 4.30 -4.71
N GLN A 111 -0.16 4.53 -5.54
CA GLN A 111 -0.17 5.64 -6.49
C GLN A 111 0.00 6.99 -5.78
N HIS A 112 0.58 7.97 -6.46
CA HIS A 112 0.80 9.32 -5.89
C HIS A 112 1.58 9.26 -4.56
N ASN A 113 2.70 8.55 -4.56
CA ASN A 113 3.70 8.59 -3.48
C ASN A 113 5.04 9.10 -4.04
N LEU A 114 6.13 8.92 -3.31
CA LEU A 114 7.48 9.39 -3.65
C LEU A 114 8.46 8.22 -3.77
N LEU A 115 7.98 7.03 -4.16
CA LEU A 115 8.83 5.85 -4.31
C LEU A 115 9.82 6.07 -5.44
N THR A 116 11.08 5.70 -5.21
CA THR A 116 12.17 5.83 -6.20
C THR A 116 12.70 4.50 -6.71
N VAL A 117 12.48 3.42 -5.96
CA VAL A 117 12.94 2.07 -6.29
C VAL A 117 11.90 1.03 -5.85
N VAL A 118 11.78 -0.05 -6.62
CA VAL A 118 11.04 -1.25 -6.22
C VAL A 118 12.03 -2.39 -6.06
N THR A 119 12.16 -2.89 -4.83
CA THR A 119 13.06 -4.00 -4.48
C THR A 119 12.25 -5.27 -4.21
N LYS A 120 12.95 -6.41 -4.06
CA LYS A 120 12.33 -7.66 -3.60
C LYS A 120 11.61 -7.50 -2.24
N ASP A 121 12.09 -6.60 -1.38
CA ASP A 121 11.56 -6.39 -0.03
C ASP A 121 10.25 -5.58 -0.09
N THR A 122 10.11 -4.72 -1.11
CA THR A 122 8.89 -3.93 -1.35
C THR A 122 7.64 -4.82 -1.45
N LEU A 123 7.77 -5.99 -2.09
CA LEU A 123 6.65 -6.88 -2.39
C LEU A 123 6.79 -8.27 -1.73
N ASN A 124 7.67 -8.38 -0.72
CA ASN A 124 7.98 -9.67 -0.13
C ASN A 124 6.71 -10.35 0.43
N LYS A 125 6.59 -11.67 0.18
CA LYS A 125 5.48 -12.52 0.65
C LYS A 125 4.06 -12.07 0.23
N LEU A 126 3.91 -11.12 -0.70
CA LEU A 126 2.62 -10.75 -1.28
C LEU A 126 2.16 -11.78 -2.34
N THR A 127 2.14 -13.06 -1.95
CA THR A 127 2.00 -14.18 -2.89
C THR A 127 0.66 -14.22 -3.62
N ASN A 128 -0.40 -13.66 -3.02
CA ASN A 128 -1.74 -13.57 -3.59
C ASN A 128 -2.05 -12.20 -4.19
N LEU A 129 -1.06 -11.33 -4.37
CA LEU A 129 -1.29 -10.01 -4.97
C LEU A 129 -1.70 -10.15 -6.43
N ILE A 130 -2.83 -9.53 -6.79
CA ILE A 130 -3.43 -9.55 -8.12
C ILE A 130 -3.26 -8.18 -8.77
N ASN A 131 -3.52 -7.10 -8.03
CA ASN A 131 -3.43 -5.73 -8.54
C ASN A 131 -2.43 -4.90 -7.74
N LEU A 132 -1.49 -4.27 -8.45
CA LEU A 132 -0.52 -3.34 -7.91
C LEU A 132 -0.55 -2.04 -8.73
N ASP A 133 -0.82 -0.93 -8.05
CA ASP A 133 -0.76 0.40 -8.63
C ASP A 133 0.40 1.19 -8.01
N LEU A 134 1.43 1.45 -8.82
CA LEU A 134 2.62 2.23 -8.51
C LEU A 134 2.69 3.51 -9.35
N SER A 135 1.59 3.89 -10.01
CA SER A 135 1.54 5.05 -10.90
C SER A 135 1.79 6.37 -10.15
N HIS A 136 2.22 7.40 -10.85
CA HIS A 136 2.49 8.73 -10.26
C HIS A 136 3.45 8.67 -9.06
N ASN A 137 4.53 7.90 -9.19
CA ASN A 137 5.67 7.94 -8.28
C ASN A 137 6.89 8.54 -9.01
N THR A 138 8.09 8.38 -8.44
CA THR A 138 9.35 8.80 -9.05
C THR A 138 10.28 7.60 -9.24
N ILE A 139 9.72 6.44 -9.56
CA ILE A 139 10.47 5.18 -9.65
C ILE A 139 11.45 5.27 -10.82
N LEU A 140 12.72 5.12 -10.51
CA LEU A 140 13.84 5.13 -11.46
C LEU A 140 14.25 3.72 -11.85
N VAL A 141 14.18 2.79 -10.89
CA VAL A 141 14.67 1.42 -11.03
C VAL A 141 13.70 0.44 -10.37
N ILE A 142 13.45 -0.67 -11.06
CA ILE A 142 12.89 -1.88 -10.47
C ILE A 142 14.02 -2.90 -10.44
N GLU A 143 14.35 -3.45 -9.27
CA GLU A 143 15.41 -4.45 -9.19
C GLU A 143 15.02 -5.76 -9.89
N LYS A 144 16.03 -6.52 -10.30
CA LYS A 144 15.81 -7.87 -10.86
C LYS A 144 15.07 -8.71 -9.84
N LYS A 145 14.09 -9.50 -10.31
CA LYS A 145 13.29 -10.41 -9.48
C LYS A 145 12.44 -9.72 -8.41
N SER A 146 12.24 -8.40 -8.45
CA SER A 146 11.37 -7.70 -7.49
C SER A 146 9.94 -8.24 -7.46
N PHE A 147 9.45 -8.81 -8.56
CA PHE A 147 8.11 -9.39 -8.66
C PHE A 147 8.07 -10.93 -8.52
N ASP A 148 9.18 -11.61 -8.23
CA ASP A 148 9.23 -13.08 -8.06
C ASP A 148 8.33 -13.56 -6.91
N GLN A 149 8.12 -12.72 -5.90
CA GLN A 149 7.28 -13.03 -4.72
C GLN A 149 5.77 -12.77 -4.97
N THR A 150 5.40 -12.36 -6.19
CA THR A 150 4.03 -12.04 -6.58
C THR A 150 3.59 -12.88 -7.79
N PRO A 151 3.52 -14.23 -7.68
CA PRO A 151 3.28 -15.13 -8.82
C PRO A 151 1.89 -14.98 -9.47
N HIS A 152 0.94 -14.37 -8.75
CA HIS A 152 -0.43 -14.14 -9.18
C HIS A 152 -0.70 -12.71 -9.65
N LEU A 153 0.33 -11.88 -9.79
CA LEU A 153 0.18 -10.48 -10.20
C LEU A 153 -0.40 -10.39 -11.62
N TRP A 154 -1.60 -9.82 -11.72
CA TRP A 154 -2.40 -9.70 -12.94
C TRP A 154 -2.63 -8.25 -13.37
N SER A 155 -2.24 -7.26 -12.57
CA SER A 155 -2.32 -5.86 -12.98
C SER A 155 -1.19 -5.11 -12.33
N LEU A 156 -0.39 -4.43 -13.14
CA LEU A 156 0.68 -3.57 -12.68
C LEU A 156 0.59 -2.24 -13.42
N ASP A 157 0.36 -1.16 -12.68
CA ASP A 157 0.40 0.19 -13.24
C ASP A 157 1.69 0.90 -12.80
N LEU A 158 2.48 1.33 -13.78
CA LEU A 158 3.73 2.06 -13.60
C LEU A 158 3.72 3.43 -14.28
N ARG A 159 2.56 3.90 -14.76
CA ARG A 159 2.45 5.16 -15.50
C ARG A 159 2.95 6.34 -14.67
N TYR A 160 3.47 7.36 -15.35
CA TYR A 160 3.95 8.58 -14.71
C TYR A 160 5.03 8.31 -13.65
N ASN A 161 6.02 7.48 -14.00
CA ASN A 161 7.25 7.29 -13.24
C ASN A 161 8.45 7.87 -14.03
N GLN A 162 9.66 7.52 -13.63
CA GLN A 162 10.91 7.96 -14.27
C GLN A 162 11.75 6.77 -14.76
N LEU A 163 11.07 5.65 -15.06
CA LEU A 163 11.69 4.43 -15.55
C LEU A 163 12.29 4.66 -16.93
N LYS A 164 13.57 4.31 -17.10
CA LYS A 164 14.26 4.40 -18.40
C LYS A 164 14.11 3.12 -19.22
N GLU A 165 14.09 1.98 -18.55
CA GLU A 165 14.02 0.66 -19.15
C GLU A 165 13.31 -0.31 -18.21
N LEU A 166 12.75 -1.38 -18.78
CA LEU A 166 12.25 -2.54 -18.05
C LEU A 166 12.90 -3.79 -18.62
N ASP A 167 13.46 -4.62 -17.73
CA ASP A 167 14.05 -5.91 -18.06
C ASP A 167 12.99 -7.01 -17.88
N CYS A 168 12.91 -7.94 -18.84
CA CYS A 168 11.96 -9.06 -18.76
C CYS A 168 12.23 -10.00 -17.57
N ASP A 169 13.44 -9.95 -17.01
CA ASP A 169 13.83 -10.67 -15.79
C ASP A 169 13.36 -10.00 -14.49
N MET A 170 12.69 -8.85 -14.57
CA MET A 170 12.02 -8.24 -13.42
C MET A 170 10.70 -8.95 -13.08
N PHE A 171 10.03 -9.55 -14.07
CA PHE A 171 8.71 -10.17 -13.93
C PHE A 171 8.77 -11.66 -13.59
N PRO A 172 7.81 -12.18 -12.81
CA PRO A 172 7.75 -13.60 -12.50
C PRO A 172 7.61 -14.40 -13.80
N THR A 173 8.25 -15.58 -13.85
CA THR A 173 8.28 -16.44 -15.03
C THR A 173 6.87 -16.80 -15.54
N SER A 174 5.88 -16.88 -14.63
CA SER A 174 4.46 -17.10 -14.95
C SER A 174 3.81 -15.92 -15.69
N GLY A 175 4.32 -14.71 -15.52
CA GLY A 175 3.75 -13.46 -16.06
C GLY A 175 4.44 -12.92 -17.31
N LYS A 176 5.60 -13.46 -17.71
CA LYS A 176 6.43 -12.91 -18.82
C LYS A 176 5.67 -12.71 -20.14
N ASN A 177 4.60 -13.47 -20.41
CA ASN A 177 3.78 -13.37 -21.62
C ASN A 177 2.54 -12.48 -21.49
N LEU A 178 2.21 -12.03 -20.27
CA LEU A 178 0.97 -11.30 -19.99
C LEU A 178 1.17 -9.79 -20.01
N PHE A 179 2.41 -9.32 -20.01
CA PHE A 179 2.75 -7.91 -19.87
C PHE A 179 3.31 -7.34 -21.16
N LYS A 180 2.65 -6.32 -21.72
CA LYS A 180 3.26 -5.47 -22.75
C LYS A 180 3.60 -4.11 -22.15
N TRP A 181 4.89 -3.77 -22.19
CA TRP A 181 5.37 -2.45 -21.82
C TRP A 181 5.19 -1.47 -22.98
N TYR A 182 4.67 -0.29 -22.67
CA TYR A 182 4.55 0.83 -23.57
C TYR A 182 5.45 1.95 -23.06
N PRO A 183 6.69 2.05 -23.55
CA PRO A 183 7.66 3.06 -23.10
C PRO A 183 7.11 4.50 -23.25
N GLU A 184 6.35 4.76 -24.31
CA GLU A 184 5.82 6.09 -24.64
C GLU A 184 4.81 6.60 -23.60
N SER A 185 4.00 5.72 -23.04
CA SER A 185 3.02 6.04 -21.99
C SER A 185 3.49 5.63 -20.59
N GLN A 186 4.66 5.00 -20.49
CA GLN A 186 5.12 4.26 -19.32
C GLN A 186 4.03 3.34 -18.73
N SER A 187 3.19 2.74 -19.58
CA SER A 187 2.08 1.90 -19.14
C SER A 187 2.36 0.43 -19.42
N MET A 188 1.87 -0.45 -18.55
CA MET A 188 1.77 -1.88 -18.84
C MET A 188 0.31 -2.25 -19.08
N VAL A 189 0.04 -2.95 -20.18
CA VAL A 189 -1.30 -3.45 -20.48
C VAL A 189 -1.23 -4.97 -20.61
N PHE A 190 -2.24 -5.61 -20.04
CA PHE A 190 -2.43 -7.04 -20.14
C PHE A 190 -3.06 -7.41 -21.47
N PHE A 191 -2.55 -8.45 -22.10
CA PHE A 191 -3.23 -9.12 -23.18
C PHE A 191 -3.81 -10.42 -22.62
N LEU A 192 -5.14 -10.50 -22.60
CA LEU A 192 -5.84 -11.77 -22.40
C LEU A 192 -5.57 -12.64 -23.64
N LEU A 193 -5.08 -13.86 -23.42
CA LEU A 193 -5.29 -14.96 -24.35
C LEU A 193 -6.62 -15.64 -24.00
#